data_AF-A0A922NGM1-F1
#
_entry.id   AF-A0A922NGM1-F1
#
_cell.length_a   1.000
_cell.length_b   1.000
_cell.length_c   1.000
_cell.angle_alpha   90.00
_cell.angle_beta   90.00
_cell.angle_gamma   90.00
#
_symmetry.space_group_name_H-M   'P 1'
#
loop_
_entity.id
_entity.type
_entity.pdbx_description
1 polymer ?
#
loop_
_entity_poly.entity_id
_entity_poly.type
_entity_poly.pdbx_seq_one_letter_code
_entity_poly.pdbx_strand_id
1 'polypeptide(L)'
;MIAVAKTGGQLIAYSDRFSYSGMTGKNILNPVVKDAALAVKDTKGPAAEDTTAKDDTAATDTANDDLYNVEYTMQTGPTRYAPMQPVPPTKITATNTKPLYPTSSVQIAKTRLPIPSQQTTLTASQTYSVSSVENTVAPAPHATDDMAKFLRRWED
;
A
#
# COMPACT_ATOMS: atom_id res chain seq x y z
N MET A 1 10.79 -21.65 1.12
CA MET A 1 10.89 -21.43 -0.34
C MET A 1 9.63 -20.72 -0.78
N ILE A 2 9.75 -19.69 -1.62
CA ILE A 2 8.60 -18.97 -2.17
C ILE A 2 8.68 -19.07 -3.70
N ALA A 3 7.60 -19.49 -4.34
CA ALA A 3 7.48 -19.57 -5.80
C ALA A 3 6.21 -18.82 -6.25
N VAL A 4 6.29 -18.11 -7.37
CA VAL A 4 5.18 -17.35 -7.95
C VAL A 4 4.80 -17.98 -9.30
N ALA A 5 3.52 -18.29 -9.49
CA ALA A 5 3.05 -18.91 -10.72
C ALA A 5 2.90 -17.88 -11.85
N LYS A 6 3.02 -18.34 -13.10
CA LYS A 6 3.01 -17.48 -14.30
C LYS A 6 1.68 -16.72 -14.49
N THR A 7 0.58 -17.29 -13.98
CA THR A 7 -0.78 -16.76 -14.07
C THR A 7 -1.22 -16.04 -12.79
N GLY A 8 -0.33 -15.82 -11.82
CA GLY A 8 -0.66 -15.26 -10.51
C GLY A 8 -0.75 -16.32 -9.41
N GLY A 9 -0.77 -15.89 -8.15
CA GLY A 9 -0.70 -16.77 -6.98
C GLY A 9 0.73 -17.13 -6.54
N GLN A 10 0.86 -17.54 -5.29
CA GLN A 10 2.11 -17.86 -4.60
C GLN A 10 2.04 -19.21 -3.88
N LEU A 11 3.12 -19.97 -3.98
CA LEU A 11 3.38 -21.16 -3.17
C LEU A 11 4.45 -20.82 -2.12
N ILE A 12 4.09 -20.98 -0.85
CA ILE A 12 5.03 -20.87 0.29
C ILE A 12 5.24 -22.28 0.84
N ALA A 13 6.44 -22.80 0.63
CA ALA A 13 6.86 -24.08 1.21
C ALA A 13 7.80 -23.84 2.39
N TYR A 14 7.41 -24.35 3.55
CA TYR A 14 8.23 -24.33 4.75
C TYR A 14 9.15 -25.56 4.81
N SER A 15 10.34 -25.40 5.38
CA SER A 15 11.19 -26.55 5.68
C SER A 15 10.69 -27.28 6.92
N ASP A 16 11.06 -28.55 7.04
CA ASP A 16 10.91 -29.27 8.30
C ASP A 16 11.68 -28.57 9.42
N ARG A 17 11.17 -28.73 10.64
CA ARG A 17 11.77 -28.16 11.85
C ARG A 17 13.04 -28.93 12.17
N PHE A 18 14.11 -28.21 12.49
CA PHE A 18 15.36 -28.79 12.97
C PHE A 18 15.45 -28.65 14.49
N SER A 19 16.05 -29.65 15.14
CA SER A 19 16.39 -29.58 16.56
C SER A 19 17.89 -29.39 16.71
N TYR A 20 18.28 -28.59 17.70
CA TYR A 20 19.68 -28.38 18.05
C TYR A 20 19.85 -28.61 19.54
N SER A 21 20.86 -29.39 19.92
CA SER A 21 21.15 -29.75 21.32
C SER A 21 22.54 -29.24 21.71
N GLY A 22 22.75 -29.00 23.01
CA GLY A 22 24.05 -28.58 23.54
C GLY A 22 24.24 -27.07 23.71
N MET A 23 23.21 -26.23 23.49
CA MET A 23 23.29 -24.81 23.82
C MET A 23 23.20 -24.61 25.34
N THR A 24 24.26 -24.07 25.94
CA THR A 24 24.29 -23.68 27.35
C THR A 24 24.01 -22.19 27.49
N GLY A 25 22.98 -21.83 28.26
CA GLY A 25 22.64 -20.44 28.54
C GLY A 25 21.51 -20.31 29.54
N LYS A 26 21.69 -19.47 30.56
CA LYS A 26 20.68 -19.24 31.61
C LYS A 26 19.75 -18.10 31.17
N ASN A 27 18.44 -18.34 31.14
CA ASN A 27 17.40 -17.34 30.85
C ASN A 27 17.56 -16.58 29.50
N ILE A 28 18.10 -17.22 28.46
CA ILE A 28 18.27 -16.58 27.14
C ILE A 28 16.93 -16.36 26.42
N LEU A 29 15.93 -17.20 26.69
CA LEU A 29 14.61 -17.11 26.06
C LEU A 29 13.59 -16.50 27.01
N ASN A 30 12.72 -15.64 26.46
CA ASN A 30 11.50 -15.21 27.12
C ASN A 30 10.69 -16.45 27.57
N PRO A 31 10.15 -16.50 28.81
CA PRO A 31 9.38 -17.63 29.33
C PRO A 31 8.30 -18.15 28.36
N VAL A 32 7.55 -17.25 27.73
CA VAL A 32 6.48 -17.61 26.79
C VAL A 32 7.03 -18.32 25.55
N VAL A 33 8.17 -17.85 25.03
CA VAL A 33 8.83 -18.45 23.87
C VAL A 33 9.45 -19.79 24.23
N LYS A 34 9.98 -19.92 25.45
CA LYS A 34 10.52 -21.19 25.95
C LYS A 34 9.44 -22.26 26.07
N ASP A 35 8.30 -21.92 26.64
CA ASP A 35 7.19 -22.86 26.81
C ASP A 35 6.60 -23.27 25.46
N ALA A 36 6.46 -22.33 24.53
CA ALA A 36 6.03 -22.61 23.17
C ALA A 36 7.02 -23.51 22.41
N ALA A 37 8.33 -23.29 22.56
CA ALA A 37 9.36 -24.10 21.93
C ALA A 37 9.38 -25.54 22.49
N LEU A 38 9.17 -25.72 23.79
CA LEU A 38 9.11 -27.04 24.44
C LEU A 38 7.82 -27.81 24.15
N ALA A 39 6.73 -27.10 23.79
CA ALA A 39 5.47 -27.73 23.41
C ALA A 39 5.51 -28.39 22.01
N VAL A 40 6.49 -28.02 21.17
CA VAL A 40 6.67 -28.62 19.85
C VAL A 40 7.29 -30.02 19.98
N LYS A 41 6.54 -31.04 19.57
CA LYS A 41 6.95 -32.46 19.65
C LYS A 41 7.24 -33.09 18.28
N ASP A 42 6.92 -32.41 17.19
CA ASP A 42 7.09 -32.90 15.84
C ASP A 42 8.14 -32.11 15.06
N THR A 43 8.75 -32.80 14.10
CA THR A 43 9.69 -32.20 13.15
C THR A 43 8.99 -31.68 11.89
N LYS A 44 7.68 -31.91 11.76
CA LYS A 44 6.93 -31.45 10.60
C LYS A 44 6.91 -29.92 10.58
N GLY A 45 7.31 -29.36 9.44
CA GLY A 45 7.09 -27.95 9.17
C GLY A 45 5.60 -27.60 9.13
N PRO A 46 5.25 -26.31 9.19
CA PRO A 46 3.91 -25.85 8.84
C PRO A 46 3.49 -26.38 7.46
N ALA A 47 2.18 -26.56 7.25
CA ALA A 47 1.67 -26.94 5.93
C ALA A 47 2.07 -25.89 4.89
N ALA A 48 2.35 -26.33 3.66
CA ALA A 48 2.60 -25.42 2.56
C ALA A 48 1.33 -24.62 2.25
N GLU A 49 1.50 -23.33 1.99
CA GLU A 49 0.42 -22.44 1.56
C GLU A 49 0.47 -22.34 0.04
N ASP A 50 -0.60 -22.79 -0.63
CA ASP A 50 -0.71 -22.76 -2.08
C ASP A 50 -1.93 -21.94 -2.51
N THR A 51 -1.66 -20.80 -3.14
CA THR A 51 -2.66 -19.90 -3.71
C THR A 51 -2.67 -19.93 -5.24
N THR A 52 -1.96 -20.88 -5.86
CA THR A 52 -1.77 -20.95 -7.33
C THR A 52 -2.97 -21.53 -8.08
N ALA A 53 -3.94 -22.14 -7.38
CA ALA A 53 -5.10 -22.82 -7.97
C ALA A 53 -6.47 -22.18 -7.63
N LYS A 54 -6.51 -21.07 -6.89
CA LYS A 54 -7.75 -20.30 -6.72
C LYS A 54 -7.86 -19.35 -7.89
N ASP A 55 -8.80 -19.65 -8.79
CA ASP A 55 -9.57 -18.76 -9.67
C ASP A 55 -8.84 -17.51 -10.18
N ASP A 56 -8.89 -17.24 -11.49
CA ASP A 56 -8.41 -16.00 -12.15
C ASP A 56 -9.06 -14.69 -11.60
N THR A 57 -9.85 -14.79 -10.52
CA THR A 57 -10.50 -13.72 -9.76
C THR A 57 -9.97 -13.58 -8.32
N ALA A 58 -9.06 -14.43 -7.86
CA ALA A 58 -8.43 -14.37 -6.53
C ALA A 58 -7.21 -13.43 -6.46
N ALA A 59 -7.20 -12.35 -7.25
CA ALA A 59 -6.44 -11.13 -6.91
C ALA A 59 -7.01 -10.42 -5.66
N THR A 60 -7.64 -11.17 -4.75
CA THR A 60 -8.28 -10.75 -3.52
C THR A 60 -7.97 -11.70 -2.37
N ASP A 61 -6.94 -12.56 -2.49
CA ASP A 61 -6.31 -13.06 -1.28
C ASP A 61 -5.74 -11.81 -0.59
N THR A 62 -6.37 -11.45 0.52
CA THR A 62 -6.01 -10.30 1.34
C THR A 62 -4.51 -10.30 1.45
N ALA A 63 -3.85 -9.37 0.75
CA ALA A 63 -2.43 -9.20 0.87
C ALA A 63 -2.15 -9.10 2.37
N ASN A 64 -1.43 -10.08 2.91
CA ASN A 64 -0.86 -10.01 4.24
C ASN A 64 -0.34 -8.58 4.40
N ASP A 65 -0.67 -7.91 5.51
CA ASP A 65 -0.33 -6.51 5.77
C ASP A 65 1.18 -6.23 5.50
N ASP A 66 2.01 -7.27 5.66
CA ASP A 66 3.42 -7.31 5.32
C ASP A 66 3.78 -6.96 3.86
N LEU A 67 2.93 -7.26 2.87
CA LEU A 67 3.20 -6.95 1.45
C LEU A 67 3.20 -5.45 1.19
N TYR A 68 2.40 -4.67 1.93
CA TYR A 68 2.39 -3.21 1.86
C TYR A 68 3.44 -2.55 2.76
N ASN A 69 4.06 -3.31 3.69
CA ASN A 69 5.13 -2.83 4.56
C ASN A 69 6.50 -2.79 3.86
N VAL A 70 6.69 -3.52 2.76
CA VAL A 70 7.93 -3.45 1.97
C VAL A 70 7.94 -2.19 1.12
N GLU A 71 9.00 -1.39 1.20
CA GLU A 71 9.15 -0.19 0.38
C GLU A 71 9.00 -0.50 -1.12
N TYR A 72 8.18 0.29 -1.82
CA TYR A 72 7.85 0.08 -3.24
C TYR A 72 9.10 -0.03 -4.15
N THR A 73 10.16 0.69 -3.80
CA THR A 73 11.45 0.68 -4.51
C THR A 73 12.22 -0.63 -4.32
N MET A 74 12.01 -1.34 -3.21
CA MET A 74 12.64 -2.63 -2.90
C MET A 74 11.88 -3.83 -3.46
N GLN A 75 10.63 -3.63 -3.90
CA GLN A 75 9.80 -4.71 -4.43
C GLN A 75 10.23 -5.14 -5.83
N THR A 76 10.23 -6.45 -6.07
CA THR A 76 10.56 -7.07 -7.36
C THR A 76 9.39 -7.88 -7.87
N GLY A 77 9.22 -7.95 -9.20
CA GLY A 77 8.18 -8.75 -9.83
C GLY A 77 7.17 -7.92 -10.63
N PRO A 78 6.25 -8.60 -11.35
CA PRO A 78 5.29 -7.97 -12.23
C PRO A 78 4.19 -7.20 -11.47
N THR A 79 3.85 -7.63 -10.25
CA THR A 79 2.91 -6.96 -9.36
C THR A 79 3.66 -6.29 -8.22
N ARG A 80 3.46 -4.98 -8.05
CA ARG A 80 3.97 -4.21 -6.91
C ARG A 80 2.82 -3.71 -6.03
N TYR A 81 3.10 -3.53 -4.75
CA TYR A 81 2.17 -3.09 -3.72
C TYR A 81 2.57 -1.70 -3.25
N ALA A 82 1.71 -0.72 -3.52
CA ALA A 82 1.94 0.66 -3.09
C ALA A 82 1.23 0.93 -1.76
N PRO A 83 1.89 1.64 -0.82
CA PRO A 83 1.22 2.12 0.39
C PRO A 83 0.15 3.14 0.02
N MET A 84 -0.83 3.29 0.90
CA MET A 84 -1.88 4.29 0.70
C MET A 84 -1.34 5.71 0.84
N GLN A 85 -1.81 6.60 -0.02
CA GLN A 85 -1.50 8.02 0.07
C GLN A 85 -2.05 8.62 1.37
N PRO A 86 -1.30 9.52 2.02
CA PRO A 86 -1.76 10.20 3.22
C PRO A 86 -2.99 11.06 2.91
N VAL A 87 -3.99 11.01 3.78
CA VAL A 87 -5.18 11.86 3.68
C VAL A 87 -4.78 13.30 3.95
N PRO A 88 -5.14 14.26 3.07
CA PRO A 88 -4.80 15.64 3.29
C PRO A 88 -5.44 16.18 4.59
N PRO A 89 -4.70 16.96 5.39
CA PRO A 89 -5.24 17.57 6.60
C PRO A 89 -6.30 18.63 6.25
N THR A 90 -7.22 18.88 7.17
CA THR A 90 -8.33 19.85 7.01
C THR A 90 -7.90 21.32 7.02
N LYS A 91 -6.63 21.60 7.34
CA LYS A 91 -6.05 22.96 7.36
C LYS A 91 -4.65 22.94 6.76
N ILE A 92 -4.37 23.93 5.91
CA ILE A 92 -3.03 24.18 5.39
C ILE A 92 -2.26 24.99 6.43
N THR A 93 -1.34 24.33 7.14
CA THR A 93 -0.45 24.96 8.13
C THR A 93 0.98 25.15 7.62
N ALA A 94 1.31 24.55 6.47
CA ALA A 94 2.64 24.62 5.89
C ALA A 94 2.89 26.01 5.25
N THR A 95 3.90 26.71 5.74
CA THR A 95 4.40 27.99 5.18
C THR A 95 5.62 27.80 4.28
N ASN A 96 6.23 26.62 4.31
CA ASN A 96 7.36 26.29 3.45
C ASN A 96 6.88 25.86 2.06
N THR A 97 7.29 26.61 1.03
CA THR A 97 6.95 26.35 -0.37
C THR A 97 7.98 25.47 -1.09
N LYS A 98 9.02 25.00 -0.40
CA LYS A 98 10.01 24.10 -0.99
C LYS A 98 9.35 22.77 -1.40
N PRO A 99 9.63 22.26 -2.61
CA PRO A 99 9.17 20.94 -3.03
C PRO A 99 9.60 19.86 -2.05
N LEU A 100 8.72 18.89 -1.79
CA LEU A 100 9.01 17.76 -0.92
C LEU A 100 10.14 16.87 -1.46
N TYR A 101 10.27 16.79 -2.79
CA TYR A 101 11.31 16.04 -3.49
C TYR A 101 12.01 16.93 -4.53
N PRO A 102 13.31 16.70 -4.80
CA PRO A 102 14.01 17.42 -5.86
C PRO A 102 13.36 17.15 -7.23
N THR A 103 13.50 18.12 -8.14
CA THR A 103 13.03 17.97 -9.52
C THR A 103 13.72 16.77 -10.16
N SER A 104 12.91 15.80 -10.59
CA SER A 104 13.42 14.59 -11.27
C SER A 104 13.80 14.92 -12.71
N SER A 105 14.90 14.35 -13.20
CA SER A 105 15.28 14.47 -14.62
C SER A 105 14.28 13.68 -15.48
N VAL A 106 13.64 14.36 -16.43
CA VAL A 106 12.72 13.70 -17.37
C VAL A 106 13.52 13.23 -18.59
N GLN A 107 13.46 11.94 -18.89
CA GLN A 107 13.97 11.38 -20.14
C GLN A 107 12.79 10.94 -21.02
N ILE A 108 12.62 11.63 -22.14
CA ILE A 108 11.58 11.29 -23.12
C ILE A 108 12.10 10.17 -24.01
N ALA A 109 11.32 9.09 -24.15
CA ALA A 109 11.67 7.97 -25.01
C ALA A 109 11.71 8.40 -26.49
N LYS A 110 12.86 8.21 -27.14
CA LYS A 110 13.04 8.50 -28.58
C LYS A 110 12.86 7.26 -29.47
N THR A 111 12.80 6.08 -28.87
CA THR A 111 12.66 4.78 -29.54
C THR A 111 11.74 3.87 -28.72
N ARG A 112 11.36 2.72 -29.29
CA ARG A 112 10.54 1.71 -28.57
C ARG A 112 11.31 1.20 -27.35
N LEU A 113 10.71 1.39 -26.18
CA LEU A 113 11.21 0.86 -24.92
C LEU A 113 10.98 -0.67 -24.83
N PRO A 114 11.79 -1.39 -24.04
CA PRO A 114 11.55 -2.79 -23.74
C PRO A 114 10.22 -2.99 -22.98
N ILE A 115 9.75 -4.24 -22.96
CA ILE A 115 8.56 -4.63 -22.19
C ILE A 115 8.77 -4.22 -20.72
N PRO A 116 7.78 -3.55 -20.10
CA PRO A 116 7.93 -3.09 -18.73
C PRO A 116 8.10 -4.25 -17.76
N SER A 117 8.99 -4.08 -16.78
CA SER A 117 9.24 -5.07 -15.72
C SER A 117 8.11 -5.13 -14.68
N GLN A 118 7.30 -4.07 -14.62
CA GLN A 118 6.13 -3.95 -13.76
C GLN A 118 4.88 -3.94 -14.65
N GLN A 119 3.96 -4.86 -14.41
CA GLN A 119 2.70 -4.98 -15.15
C GLN A 119 1.54 -4.36 -14.39
N THR A 120 1.54 -4.42 -13.06
CA THR A 120 0.45 -3.93 -12.23
C THR A 120 0.94 -3.40 -10.90
N THR A 121 0.22 -2.41 -10.36
CA THR A 121 0.42 -1.88 -9.02
C THR A 121 -0.90 -1.94 -8.25
N LEU A 122 -0.89 -2.61 -7.11
CA LEU A 122 -2.02 -2.69 -6.18
C LEU A 122 -1.78 -1.71 -5.04
N THR A 123 -2.72 -0.81 -4.79
CA THR A 123 -2.63 0.14 -3.67
C THR A 123 -3.36 -0.44 -2.47
N ALA A 124 -2.85 -0.20 -1.26
CA ALA A 124 -3.52 -0.60 -0.02
C ALA A 124 -4.95 -0.03 0.06
N SER A 125 -5.85 -0.79 0.71
CA SER A 125 -7.27 -0.44 0.84
C SER A 125 -7.48 0.87 1.60
N GLN A 126 -8.53 1.62 1.23
CA GLN A 126 -8.89 2.89 1.85
C GLN A 126 -9.41 2.72 3.28
N THR A 127 -8.81 3.44 4.24
CA THR A 127 -9.16 3.40 5.67
C THR A 127 -9.98 4.61 6.10
N TYR A 128 -10.15 5.61 5.25
CA TYR A 128 -10.99 6.77 5.56
C TYR A 128 -12.44 6.54 5.14
N SER A 129 -13.37 7.07 5.92
CA SER A 129 -14.79 7.16 5.58
C SER A 129 -15.18 8.64 5.48
N VAL A 130 -16.03 8.96 4.50
CA VAL A 130 -16.62 10.30 4.35
C VAL A 130 -18.09 10.20 4.68
N SER A 131 -18.54 11.09 5.57
CA SER A 131 -19.95 11.33 5.80
C SER A 131 -20.30 12.68 5.20
N SER A 132 -21.23 12.68 4.23
CA SER A 132 -21.78 13.90 3.66
C SER A 132 -23.13 14.18 4.28
N VAL A 133 -23.36 15.42 4.69
CA VAL A 133 -24.66 15.91 5.17
C VAL A 133 -25.13 16.98 4.20
N GLU A 134 -26.44 17.06 3.98
CA GLU A 134 -27.03 18.14 3.20
C GLU A 134 -26.68 19.51 3.82
N ASN A 135 -26.34 20.48 2.98
CA ASN A 135 -26.16 21.85 3.44
C ASN A 135 -27.53 22.45 3.75
N THR A 136 -27.91 22.49 5.03
CA THR A 136 -29.20 23.04 5.49
C THR A 136 -29.27 24.57 5.47
N VAL A 137 -28.23 25.25 4.99
CA VAL A 137 -28.18 26.71 4.92
C VAL A 137 -28.86 27.18 3.63
N ALA A 138 -29.72 28.20 3.73
CA ALA A 138 -30.35 28.81 2.58
C ALA A 138 -29.29 29.34 1.59
N PRO A 139 -29.50 29.18 0.27
CA PRO A 139 -28.59 29.72 -0.73
C PRO A 139 -28.41 31.23 -0.54
N ALA A 140 -27.17 31.70 -0.75
CA ALA A 140 -26.89 33.13 -0.69
C ALA A 140 -27.80 33.88 -1.67
N PRO A 141 -28.32 35.06 -1.30
CA PRO A 141 -29.07 35.88 -2.23
C PRO A 141 -28.22 36.17 -3.47
N HIS A 142 -28.86 36.20 -4.63
CA HIS A 142 -28.19 36.63 -5.86
C HIS A 142 -27.49 37.97 -5.62
N ALA A 143 -26.32 38.16 -6.22
CA ALA A 143 -25.67 39.46 -6.23
C ALA A 143 -26.72 40.49 -6.71
N THR A 144 -26.99 41.52 -5.90
CA THR A 144 -27.68 42.70 -6.39
C THR A 144 -26.75 43.32 -7.42
N ASP A 145 -26.94 42.95 -8.68
CA ASP A 145 -26.33 43.62 -9.82
C ASP A 145 -26.72 45.09 -9.70
N ASP A 146 -25.78 45.92 -9.26
CA ASP A 146 -25.86 47.35 -9.53
C ASP A 146 -25.62 47.50 -11.03
N MET A 147 -26.65 47.17 -11.82
CA MET A 147 -26.65 47.21 -13.28
C MET A 147 -26.16 48.57 -13.78
N ALA A 148 -26.45 49.64 -13.01
CA ALA A 148 -25.97 50.99 -13.27
C ALA A 148 -24.44 51.10 -13.19
N LYS A 149 -23.75 50.28 -12.38
CA LYS A 149 -22.28 50.22 -12.34
C LYS A 149 -21.70 49.51 -13.56
N PHE A 150 -22.35 48.46 -14.07
CA PHE A 150 -21.92 47.77 -15.29
C PHE A 150 -22.17 48.58 -16.55
N LEU A 151 -23.30 49.31 -16.62
CA LEU A 151 -23.64 50.19 -17.74
C LEU A 151 -22.69 51.39 -17.84
N ARG A 152 -22.36 52.04 -16.72
CA ARG A 152 -21.42 53.17 -16.67
C ARG A 152 -19.98 52.83 -17.06
N ARG A 153 -19.60 51.55 -17.08
CA ARG A 153 -18.25 51.12 -17.50
C ARG A 153 -18.05 51.20 -19.03
N TRP A 154 -19.14 51.23 -19.80
CA TRP A 154 -19.10 51.29 -21.27
C TRP A 154 -19.45 52.68 -21.82
N GLU A 155 -19.52 53.70 -20.94
CA GLU A 155 -19.79 55.10 -21.32
C GLU A 155 -18.52 55.91 -21.68
N ASP A 156 -17.36 55.26 -21.88
CA ASP A 156 -16.13 55.91 -22.39
C ASP A 156 -16.06 55.83 -23.92
#